data_AF-A0A3N4K7X0-F1
#
_entry.id   AF-A0A3N4K7X0-F1
#
_cell.length_a   1.000
_cell.length_b   1.000
_cell.length_c   1.000
_cell.angle_alpha   90.00
_cell.angle_beta   90.00
_cell.angle_gamma   90.00
#
_symmetry.space_group_name_H-M   'P 1'
#
loop_
_entity.id
_entity.type
_entity.pdbx_description
1 polymer ?
#
loop_
_entity_poly.entity_id
_entity_poly.type
_entity_poly.pdbx_seq_one_letter_code
_entity_poly.pdbx_strand_id
1 'polypeptide(L)'
;MTLACKTADILALATHALNHLISSKQQEILPAEQCMLALQQLAATVEAAAKLAAVAHVEALTAQGGGTATGSGEMAERIIRAETERAVAEMERLKAQAENVGRETERLRAEAVKVGKEAERAVAETERLEAEAMMVRSKKMMIDAETERLKAEIEWKRTETGVVVGMNADGLVDNTLPGRSGVAESGFGGVVGDAEGEQMNVQAENVGVEVGDSAQMQEGERPKTGSYRTRQREEVLARMKAEVQPGMKMEDVHARLRAEVQARLKAGADR
;
A
#
# COMPACT_ATOMS: atom_id res chain seq x y z
N MET A 1 57.89 -9.24 -3.45
CA MET A 1 56.59 -8.99 -2.78
C MET A 1 56.37 -10.08 -1.76
N THR A 2 56.12 -9.70 -0.51
CA THR A 2 55.78 -10.63 0.57
C THR A 2 54.37 -11.20 0.36
N LEU A 3 54.09 -12.39 0.89
CA LEU A 3 52.77 -13.03 0.81
C LEU A 3 51.66 -12.11 1.32
N ALA A 4 51.96 -11.33 2.37
CA ALA A 4 51.09 -10.31 2.96
C ALA A 4 50.62 -9.22 1.99
N CYS A 5 51.48 -8.76 1.07
CA CYS A 5 51.07 -7.78 0.05
C CYS A 5 50.01 -8.37 -0.90
N LYS A 6 50.18 -9.65 -1.29
CA LYS A 6 49.23 -10.32 -2.19
C LYS A 6 47.86 -10.53 -1.54
N THR A 7 47.81 -10.87 -0.25
CA THR A 7 46.54 -11.00 0.49
C THR A 7 45.83 -9.66 0.62
N ALA A 8 46.56 -8.57 0.89
CA ALA A 8 46.00 -7.22 0.95
C ALA A 8 45.40 -6.79 -0.41
N ASP A 9 46.10 -7.07 -1.51
CA ASP A 9 45.61 -6.76 -2.87
C ASP A 9 44.32 -7.52 -3.22
N ILE A 10 44.25 -8.81 -2.86
CA ILE A 10 43.04 -9.63 -3.07
C ILE A 10 41.85 -9.10 -2.27
N LEU A 11 42.06 -8.73 -1.00
CA LEU A 11 41.02 -8.16 -0.14
C LEU A 11 40.54 -6.79 -0.64
N ALA A 12 41.47 -5.94 -1.11
CA ALA A 12 41.13 -4.66 -1.69
C ALA A 12 40.29 -4.82 -2.97
N LEU A 13 40.68 -5.74 -3.86
CA LEU A 13 39.94 -6.03 -5.08
C LEU A 13 38.53 -6.59 -4.78
N ALA A 14 38.42 -7.50 -3.82
CA ALA A 14 37.15 -8.09 -3.38
C ALA A 14 36.21 -7.02 -2.79
N THR A 15 36.75 -6.11 -1.97
CA THR A 15 36.00 -4.99 -1.38
C THR A 15 35.54 -4.01 -2.46
N HIS A 16 36.38 -3.72 -3.45
CA HIS A 16 36.03 -2.84 -4.56
C HIS A 16 34.93 -3.46 -5.44
N ALA A 17 34.98 -4.77 -5.70
CA ALA A 17 33.93 -5.49 -6.42
C ALA A 17 32.59 -5.43 -5.67
N LEU A 18 32.62 -5.61 -4.34
CA LEU A 18 31.47 -5.46 -3.46
C LEU A 18 30.84 -4.07 -3.53
N ASN A 19 31.68 -3.04 -3.37
CA ASN A 19 31.21 -1.66 -3.44
C ASN A 19 30.64 -1.35 -4.82
N HIS A 20 31.18 -1.93 -5.89
CA HIS A 20 30.63 -1.77 -7.23
C HIS A 20 29.25 -2.43 -7.37
N LEU A 21 29.06 -3.63 -6.79
CA LEU A 21 27.77 -4.32 -6.76
C LEU A 21 26.73 -3.54 -5.95
N ILE A 22 27.10 -3.03 -4.77
CA ILE A 22 26.20 -2.30 -3.86
C ILE A 22 25.91 -0.89 -4.38
N SER A 23 26.91 -0.21 -4.94
CA SER A 23 26.82 1.19 -5.41
C SER A 23 26.18 1.30 -6.79
N SER A 24 26.08 0.20 -7.54
CA SER A 24 25.36 0.19 -8.81
C SER A 24 23.87 0.51 -8.58
N LYS A 25 23.55 1.81 -8.67
CA LYS A 25 22.19 2.37 -8.74
C LYS A 25 21.36 1.80 -9.91
N GLN A 26 21.96 0.96 -10.74
CA GLN A 26 21.31 0.12 -11.76
C GLN A 26 20.84 -1.22 -11.17
N GLN A 27 20.25 -1.20 -9.97
CA GLN A 27 19.46 -2.30 -9.41
C GLN A 27 18.13 -2.52 -10.17
N GLU A 28 18.05 -2.11 -11.43
CA GLU A 28 17.09 -2.68 -12.35
C GLU A 28 17.55 -4.11 -12.69
N ILE A 29 17.18 -5.03 -11.80
CA ILE A 29 17.01 -6.46 -12.07
C ILE A 29 18.33 -7.25 -12.19
N LEU A 30 19.22 -7.15 -11.21
CA LEU A 30 20.03 -8.33 -10.89
C LEU A 30 19.12 -9.29 -10.08
N PRO A 31 18.78 -10.48 -10.61
CA PRO A 31 17.93 -11.42 -9.91
C PRO A 31 18.56 -11.75 -8.55
N ALA A 32 17.75 -11.77 -7.49
CA ALA A 32 18.21 -11.94 -6.11
C ALA A 32 19.16 -13.14 -5.92
N GLU A 33 19.02 -14.16 -6.76
CA GLU A 33 19.89 -15.34 -6.82
C GLU A 33 21.35 -14.99 -7.19
N GLN A 34 21.57 -14.10 -8.16
CA GLN A 34 22.93 -13.70 -8.54
C GLN A 34 23.61 -12.88 -7.45
N CYS A 35 22.83 -12.06 -6.73
CA CYS A 35 23.34 -11.31 -5.59
C CYS A 35 23.75 -12.25 -4.44
N MET A 36 22.94 -13.28 -4.16
CA MET A 36 23.31 -14.33 -3.19
C MET A 36 24.56 -15.11 -3.60
N LEU A 37 24.67 -15.52 -4.86
CA LEU A 37 25.84 -16.25 -5.37
C LEU A 37 27.11 -15.39 -5.26
N ALA A 38 27.03 -14.12 -5.61
CA ALA A 38 28.16 -13.19 -5.47
C ALA A 38 28.58 -13.03 -4.00
N LEU A 39 27.62 -12.92 -3.07
CA LEU A 39 27.90 -12.85 -1.64
C LEU A 39 28.51 -14.15 -1.10
N GLN A 40 28.03 -15.31 -1.54
CA GLN A 40 28.60 -16.61 -1.15
C GLN A 40 30.04 -16.77 -1.66
N GLN A 41 30.27 -16.42 -2.93
CA GLN A 41 31.60 -16.49 -3.52
C GLN A 41 32.57 -15.56 -2.79
N LEU A 42 32.15 -14.34 -2.47
CA LEU A 42 32.93 -13.42 -1.67
C LEU A 42 33.25 -13.98 -0.28
N ALA A 43 32.25 -14.51 0.43
CA ALA A 43 32.45 -15.11 1.75
C ALA A 43 33.52 -16.22 1.70
N ALA A 44 33.45 -17.11 0.70
CA ALA A 44 34.46 -18.13 0.46
C ALA A 44 35.85 -17.53 0.16
N THR A 45 35.91 -16.41 -0.56
CA THR A 45 37.19 -15.74 -0.89
C THR A 45 37.83 -15.11 0.34
N VAL A 46 37.04 -14.48 1.21
CA VAL A 46 37.50 -13.92 2.49
C VAL A 46 37.97 -15.01 3.43
N GLU A 47 37.26 -16.14 3.50
CA GLU A 47 37.68 -17.30 4.30
C GLU A 47 39.02 -17.88 3.81
N ALA A 48 39.19 -18.01 2.49
CA ALA A 48 40.45 -18.46 1.90
C ALA A 48 41.61 -17.49 2.20
N ALA A 49 41.36 -16.17 2.12
CA ALA A 49 42.33 -15.15 2.45
C ALA A 49 42.75 -15.21 3.94
N ALA A 50 41.79 -15.42 4.85
CA ALA A 50 42.06 -15.60 6.28
C ALA A 50 42.93 -16.83 6.56
N LYS A 51 42.65 -17.96 5.91
CA LYS A 51 43.48 -19.18 6.02
C LYS A 51 44.90 -18.95 5.50
N LEU A 52 45.07 -18.26 4.37
CA LEU A 52 46.39 -17.90 3.84
C LEU A 52 47.16 -16.97 4.78
N ALA A 53 46.49 -16.01 5.41
CA ALA A 53 47.11 -15.12 6.39
C ALA A 53 47.61 -15.90 7.62
N ALA A 54 46.85 -16.89 8.10
CA ALA A 54 47.26 -17.75 9.20
C ALA A 54 48.53 -18.56 8.85
N VAL A 55 48.60 -19.15 7.66
CA VAL A 55 49.79 -19.87 7.18
C VAL A 55 51.01 -18.94 7.08
N ALA A 56 50.82 -17.74 6.54
CA ALA A 56 51.87 -16.73 6.43
C ALA A 56 52.48 -16.36 7.79
N HIS A 57 51.65 -16.27 8.83
CA HIS A 57 52.10 -15.99 10.20
C HIS A 57 52.94 -17.13 10.78
N VAL A 58 52.55 -18.39 10.55
CA VAL A 58 53.30 -19.57 11.02
C VAL A 58 54.66 -19.66 10.31
N GLU A 59 54.70 -19.41 8.99
CA GLU A 59 55.95 -19.35 8.23
C GLU A 59 56.87 -18.22 8.72
N ALA A 60 56.32 -17.04 9.04
CA ALA A 60 57.10 -15.93 9.57
C ALA A 60 57.72 -16.26 10.94
N LEU A 61 56.96 -16.91 11.84
CA LEU A 61 57.45 -17.33 13.15
C LEU A 61 58.54 -18.41 13.05
N THR A 62 58.37 -19.37 12.15
CA THR A 62 59.36 -20.44 11.93
C THR A 62 60.64 -19.92 11.26
N ALA A 63 60.54 -18.95 10.35
CA ALA A 63 61.70 -18.35 9.69
C ALA A 63 62.56 -17.47 10.61
N GLN A 64 61.99 -16.93 11.70
CA GLN A 64 62.70 -16.01 12.60
C GLN A 64 63.64 -16.70 13.61
N GLY A 65 63.81 -18.03 13.52
CA GLY A 65 64.93 -18.75 14.10
C GLY A 65 64.98 -18.77 15.63
N GLY A 66 64.26 -19.71 16.26
CA GLY A 66 64.70 -20.55 17.40
C GLY A 66 65.44 -19.94 18.60
N GLY A 67 65.41 -18.63 18.83
CA GLY A 67 66.06 -17.97 19.97
C GLY A 67 65.27 -18.20 21.25
N THR A 68 65.87 -18.89 22.21
CA THR A 68 65.33 -19.41 23.48
C THR A 68 64.89 -18.34 24.50
N ALA A 69 64.15 -17.31 24.10
CA ALA A 69 63.57 -16.31 24.99
C ALA A 69 62.23 -16.82 25.53
N THR A 70 62.30 -17.73 26.50
CA THR A 70 61.24 -18.60 27.05
C THR A 70 60.03 -17.91 27.72
N GLY A 71 59.82 -16.60 27.53
CA GLY A 71 58.74 -15.86 28.22
C GLY A 71 57.88 -14.95 27.34
N SER A 72 58.38 -14.47 26.20
CA SER A 72 57.62 -13.55 25.34
C SER A 72 56.70 -14.28 24.36
N GLY A 73 57.01 -15.51 23.97
CA GLY A 73 56.22 -16.30 23.01
C GLY A 73 54.87 -16.73 23.57
N GLU A 74 54.82 -17.17 24.83
CA GLU A 74 53.58 -17.68 25.45
C GLU A 74 52.48 -16.61 25.59
N MET A 75 52.86 -15.34 25.74
CA MET A 75 51.89 -14.25 25.79
C MET A 75 51.33 -13.95 24.40
N ALA A 76 52.20 -13.93 23.38
CA ALA A 76 51.78 -13.74 21.99
C ALA A 76 50.84 -14.88 21.52
N GLU A 77 51.18 -16.13 21.84
CA GLU A 77 50.31 -17.28 21.53
C GLU A 77 48.95 -17.20 22.22
N ARG A 78 48.91 -16.75 23.48
CA ARG A 78 47.65 -16.54 24.19
C ARG A 78 46.79 -15.45 23.56
N ILE A 79 47.38 -14.33 23.14
CA ILE A 79 46.66 -13.26 22.44
C ILE A 79 46.11 -13.78 21.11
N ILE A 80 46.94 -14.45 20.30
CA ILE A 80 46.52 -15.00 19.00
C ILE A 80 45.38 -16.01 19.17
N ARG A 81 45.47 -16.90 20.18
CA ARG A 81 44.42 -17.87 20.48
C ARG A 81 43.12 -17.17 20.86
N ALA A 82 43.17 -16.19 21.76
CA ALA A 82 42.00 -15.44 22.18
C ALA A 82 41.37 -14.64 21.03
N GLU A 83 42.17 -14.04 20.15
CA GLU A 83 41.69 -13.38 18.94
C GLU A 83 41.05 -14.36 17.96
N THR A 84 41.64 -15.55 17.78
CA THR A 84 41.10 -16.61 16.94
C THR A 84 39.75 -17.11 17.46
N GLU A 85 39.64 -17.37 18.76
CA GLU A 85 38.39 -17.77 19.42
C GLU A 85 37.31 -16.69 19.27
N ARG A 86 37.69 -15.41 19.42
CA ARG A 86 36.78 -14.28 19.22
C ARG A 86 36.27 -14.20 17.78
N ALA A 87 37.17 -14.39 16.80
CA ALA A 87 36.81 -14.37 15.38
C ALA A 87 35.87 -15.53 15.01
N VAL A 88 36.09 -16.73 15.57
CA VAL A 88 35.20 -17.88 15.39
C VAL A 88 33.81 -17.58 15.96
N ALA A 89 33.72 -17.05 17.18
CA ALA A 89 32.45 -16.70 17.80
C ALA A 89 31.69 -15.61 17.02
N GLU A 90 32.40 -14.62 16.47
CA GLU A 90 31.81 -13.60 15.60
C GLU A 90 31.28 -14.21 14.29
N MET A 91 32.03 -15.12 13.68
CA MET A 91 31.61 -15.84 12.47
C MET A 91 30.34 -16.68 12.72
N GLU A 92 30.26 -17.38 13.84
CA GLU A 92 29.05 -18.14 14.23
C GLU A 92 27.84 -17.23 14.43
N ARG A 93 28.04 -16.07 15.09
CA ARG A 93 26.99 -15.07 15.26
C ARG A 93 26.51 -14.52 13.91
N LEU A 94 27.41 -14.22 12.98
CA LEU A 94 27.05 -13.75 11.64
C LEU A 94 26.29 -14.81 10.85
N LYS A 95 26.69 -16.08 10.96
CA LYS A 95 25.96 -17.21 10.36
C LYS A 95 24.53 -17.31 10.89
N ALA A 96 24.35 -17.23 12.21
CA ALA A 96 23.02 -17.24 12.82
C ALA A 96 22.15 -16.05 12.38
N GLN A 97 22.74 -14.86 12.23
CA GLN A 97 22.03 -13.70 11.68
C GLN A 97 21.62 -13.91 10.22
N ALA A 98 22.51 -14.46 9.39
CA ALA A 98 22.21 -14.77 7.99
C ALA A 98 21.06 -15.78 7.86
N GLU A 99 21.04 -16.83 8.70
CA GLU A 99 19.93 -17.79 8.75
C GLU A 99 18.61 -17.12 9.18
N ASN A 100 18.65 -16.19 10.13
CA ASN A 100 17.45 -15.46 10.56
C ASN A 100 16.90 -14.56 9.45
N VAL A 101 17.76 -13.84 8.73
CA VAL A 101 17.38 -13.03 7.57
C VAL A 101 16.78 -13.91 6.46
N GLY A 102 17.36 -15.11 6.24
CA GLY A 102 16.80 -16.09 5.31
C GLY A 102 15.36 -16.49 5.67
N ARG A 103 15.11 -16.83 6.94
CA ARG A 103 13.77 -17.17 7.44
C ARG A 103 12.78 -16.01 7.32
N GLU A 104 13.20 -14.79 7.63
CA GLU A 104 12.35 -13.61 7.50
C GLU A 104 12.00 -13.32 6.03
N THR A 105 12.97 -13.47 5.13
CA THR A 105 12.76 -13.32 3.69
C THR A 105 11.76 -14.34 3.15
N GLU A 106 11.84 -15.60 3.59
CA GLU A 106 10.87 -16.63 3.21
C GLU A 106 9.46 -16.32 3.73
N ARG A 107 9.35 -15.86 4.99
CA ARG A 107 8.08 -15.42 5.56
C ARG A 107 7.47 -14.27 4.76
N LEU A 108 8.25 -13.25 4.42
CA LEU A 108 7.80 -12.12 3.61
C LEU A 108 7.36 -12.56 2.20
N ARG A 109 8.07 -13.51 1.59
CA ARG A 109 7.66 -14.09 0.31
C ARG A 109 6.30 -14.80 0.42
N ALA A 110 6.09 -15.59 1.47
CA ALA A 110 4.82 -16.27 1.70
C ALA A 110 3.66 -15.28 1.95
N GLU A 111 3.93 -14.19 2.67
CA GLU A 111 2.96 -13.11 2.89
C GLU A 111 2.61 -12.38 1.60
N ALA A 112 3.61 -12.05 0.78
CA ALA A 112 3.40 -11.45 -0.54
C ALA A 112 2.50 -12.31 -1.44
N VAL A 113 2.67 -13.64 -1.43
CA VAL A 113 1.79 -14.57 -2.16
C VAL A 113 0.36 -14.53 -1.64
N LYS A 114 0.15 -14.44 -0.32
CA LYS A 114 -1.20 -14.32 0.27
C LYS A 114 -1.88 -13.03 -0.15
N VAL A 115 -1.17 -11.90 -0.06
CA VAL A 115 -1.67 -10.59 -0.50
C VAL A 115 -2.00 -10.60 -1.99
N GLY A 116 -1.18 -11.23 -2.83
CA GLY A 116 -1.48 -11.41 -4.26
C GLY A 116 -2.81 -12.14 -4.49
N LYS A 117 -3.04 -13.26 -3.80
CA LYS A 117 -4.30 -14.01 -3.90
C LYS A 117 -5.51 -13.23 -3.38
N GLU A 118 -5.34 -12.43 -2.35
CA GLU A 118 -6.41 -11.57 -1.83
C GLU A 118 -6.76 -10.46 -2.82
N ALA A 119 -5.75 -9.85 -3.45
CA ALA A 119 -5.96 -8.87 -4.52
C ALA A 119 -6.71 -9.49 -5.72
N GLU A 120 -6.34 -10.70 -6.15
CA GLU A 120 -7.05 -11.42 -7.22
C GLU A 120 -8.52 -11.67 -6.86
N ARG A 121 -8.82 -12.06 -5.62
CA ARG A 121 -10.21 -12.24 -5.15
C ARG A 121 -10.99 -10.93 -5.15
N ALA A 122 -10.39 -9.84 -4.69
CA ALA A 122 -11.03 -8.53 -4.67
C ALA A 122 -11.37 -8.04 -6.09
N VAL A 123 -10.48 -8.30 -7.06
CA VAL A 123 -10.76 -8.03 -8.48
C VAL A 123 -11.94 -8.85 -8.98
N ALA A 124 -11.95 -10.17 -8.73
CA ALA A 124 -13.06 -11.04 -9.15
C ALA A 124 -14.40 -10.65 -8.50
N GLU A 125 -14.40 -10.23 -7.23
CA GLU A 125 -15.60 -9.73 -6.55
C GLU A 125 -16.10 -8.42 -7.16
N THR A 126 -15.19 -7.51 -7.52
CA THR A 126 -15.52 -6.26 -8.19
C THR A 126 -16.18 -6.51 -9.54
N GLU A 127 -15.63 -7.43 -10.35
CA GLU A 127 -16.21 -7.82 -11.64
C GLU A 127 -17.60 -8.45 -11.47
N ARG A 128 -17.79 -9.31 -10.46
CA ARG A 128 -19.11 -9.88 -10.14
C ARG A 128 -20.13 -8.81 -9.80
N LEU A 129 -19.77 -7.85 -8.94
CA LEU A 129 -20.66 -6.76 -8.54
C LEU A 129 -21.00 -5.83 -9.72
N GLU A 130 -20.05 -5.59 -10.63
CA GLU A 130 -20.30 -4.83 -11.85
C GLU A 130 -21.33 -5.52 -12.76
N ALA A 131 -21.21 -6.85 -12.93
CA ALA A 131 -22.18 -7.64 -13.69
C ALA A 131 -23.57 -7.60 -13.04
N GLU A 132 -23.66 -7.72 -11.70
CA GLU A 132 -24.94 -7.60 -10.97
C GLU A 132 -25.57 -6.22 -11.13
N ALA A 133 -24.77 -5.15 -11.04
CA ALA A 133 -25.23 -3.79 -11.27
C ALA A 133 -25.78 -3.59 -12.69
N MET A 134 -25.15 -4.21 -13.70
CA MET A 134 -25.64 -4.19 -15.08
C MET A 134 -26.99 -4.89 -15.21
N MET A 135 -27.16 -6.06 -14.58
CA MET A 135 -28.42 -6.80 -14.57
C MET A 135 -29.56 -6.01 -13.89
N VAL A 136 -29.27 -5.36 -12.76
CA VAL A 136 -30.24 -4.50 -12.07
C VAL A 136 -30.65 -3.32 -12.94
N ARG A 137 -29.71 -2.66 -13.62
CA ARG A 137 -30.02 -1.58 -14.57
C ARG A 137 -30.91 -2.07 -15.72
N SER A 138 -30.62 -3.24 -16.28
CA SER A 138 -31.45 -3.84 -17.34
C SER A 138 -32.87 -4.15 -16.86
N LYS A 139 -33.03 -4.73 -15.66
CA LYS A 139 -34.34 -4.99 -15.06
C LYS A 139 -35.13 -3.71 -14.83
N LYS A 140 -34.48 -2.66 -14.34
CA LYS A 140 -35.10 -1.34 -14.16
C LYS A 140 -35.66 -0.81 -15.49
N MET A 141 -34.87 -0.85 -16.56
CA MET A 141 -35.32 -0.41 -17.89
C MET A 141 -36.54 -1.20 -18.39
N MET A 142 -36.60 -2.50 -18.14
CA MET A 142 -37.76 -3.32 -18.48
C MET A 142 -39.02 -2.91 -17.70
N ILE A 143 -38.88 -2.69 -16.39
CA ILE A 143 -39.98 -2.25 -15.52
C ILE A 143 -40.48 -0.87 -15.94
N ASP A 144 -39.58 0.07 -16.25
CA ASP A 144 -39.92 1.41 -16.73
C ASP A 144 -40.71 1.31 -18.06
N ALA A 145 -40.27 0.46 -19.00
CA ALA A 145 -40.97 0.24 -20.26
C ALA A 145 -42.36 -0.41 -20.07
N GLU A 146 -42.49 -1.39 -19.17
CA GLU A 146 -43.77 -2.02 -18.84
C GLU A 146 -44.72 -1.03 -18.16
N THR A 147 -44.20 -0.18 -17.29
CA THR A 147 -44.97 0.88 -16.61
C THR A 147 -45.54 1.87 -17.63
N GLU A 148 -44.74 2.31 -18.60
CA GLU A 148 -45.23 3.20 -19.67
C GLU A 148 -46.26 2.50 -20.57
N ARG A 149 -46.07 1.21 -20.89
CA ARG A 149 -47.08 0.42 -21.62
C ARG A 149 -48.41 0.34 -20.87
N LEU A 150 -48.38 0.08 -19.56
CA LEU A 150 -49.58 0.01 -18.73
C LEU A 150 -50.27 1.37 -18.61
N LYS A 151 -49.53 2.47 -18.50
CA LYS A 151 -50.10 3.83 -18.55
C LYS A 151 -50.86 4.08 -19.84
N ALA A 152 -50.26 3.76 -20.99
CA ALA A 152 -50.91 3.90 -22.30
C ALA A 152 -52.16 3.02 -22.41
N GLU A 153 -52.13 1.79 -21.90
CA GLU A 153 -53.27 0.88 -21.88
C GLU A 153 -54.43 1.41 -21.01
N ILE A 154 -54.11 1.98 -19.84
CA ILE A 154 -55.09 2.65 -18.96
C ILE A 154 -55.71 3.86 -19.65
N GLU A 155 -54.91 4.71 -20.30
CA GLU A 155 -55.40 5.87 -21.05
C GLU A 155 -56.33 5.43 -22.19
N TRP A 156 -55.93 4.42 -22.97
CA TRP A 156 -56.76 3.86 -24.03
C TRP A 156 -58.09 3.32 -23.48
N LYS A 157 -58.06 2.51 -22.43
CA LYS A 157 -59.27 1.99 -21.76
C LYS A 157 -60.18 3.11 -21.25
N ARG A 158 -59.61 4.21 -20.75
CA ARG A 158 -60.37 5.39 -20.29
C ARG A 158 -61.09 6.08 -21.46
N THR A 159 -60.43 6.19 -22.61
CA THR A 159 -61.07 6.73 -23.83
C THR A 159 -62.12 5.78 -24.42
N GLU A 160 -61.89 4.47 -24.38
CA GLU A 160 -62.80 3.44 -24.90
C GLU A 160 -64.10 3.35 -24.06
N THR A 161 -63.99 3.41 -22.73
CA THR A 161 -65.15 3.32 -21.82
C THR A 161 -66.03 4.58 -21.83
N GLY A 162 -65.72 5.59 -22.64
CA GLY A 162 -66.60 6.74 -22.83
C GLY A 162 -66.78 7.57 -21.56
N VAL A 163 -65.88 7.47 -20.57
CA VAL A 163 -65.78 8.47 -19.50
C VAL A 163 -65.20 9.74 -20.11
N VAL A 164 -66.02 10.39 -20.95
CA VAL A 164 -65.89 11.79 -21.27
C VAL A 164 -66.12 12.49 -19.93
N VAL A 165 -65.03 12.78 -19.21
CA VAL A 165 -65.05 13.83 -18.21
C VAL A 165 -65.53 15.04 -18.99
N GLY A 166 -66.81 15.39 -18.82
CA GLY A 166 -67.44 16.48 -19.55
C GLY A 166 -66.61 17.73 -19.35
N MET A 167 -65.83 18.09 -20.38
CA MET A 167 -65.32 19.44 -20.54
C MET A 167 -66.54 20.29 -20.84
N ASN A 168 -67.24 20.72 -19.79
CA ASN A 168 -68.24 21.77 -19.92
C ASN A 168 -67.52 22.98 -20.52
N ALA A 169 -68.05 23.51 -21.62
CA ALA A 169 -67.46 24.60 -22.39
C ALA A 169 -67.40 25.94 -21.63
N ASP A 170 -67.87 25.98 -20.37
CA ASP A 170 -68.05 27.20 -19.59
C ASP A 170 -66.86 27.57 -18.70
N GLY A 171 -65.75 26.81 -18.72
CA GLY A 171 -64.47 27.26 -18.17
C GLY A 171 -64.45 27.67 -16.69
N LEU A 172 -65.44 27.24 -15.88
CA LEU A 172 -65.51 27.56 -14.45
C LEU A 172 -65.34 26.27 -13.64
N VAL A 173 -64.09 25.91 -13.37
CA VAL A 173 -63.77 24.91 -12.34
C VAL A 173 -64.00 25.59 -11.00
N ASP A 174 -65.19 25.40 -10.44
CA ASP A 174 -65.50 25.83 -9.08
C ASP A 174 -64.75 24.92 -8.10
N ASN A 175 -63.56 25.34 -7.69
CA ASN A 175 -62.75 24.72 -6.65
C ASN A 175 -63.29 25.02 -5.24
N THR A 176 -64.60 25.23 -5.08
CA THR A 176 -65.22 25.34 -3.76
C THR A 176 -65.32 23.95 -3.15
N LEU A 177 -64.20 23.51 -2.57
CA LEU A 177 -64.13 22.42 -1.60
C LEU A 177 -65.21 22.64 -0.53
N PRO A 178 -66.20 21.76 -0.36
CA PRO A 178 -67.04 21.81 0.82
C PRO A 178 -66.15 21.44 2.00
N GLY A 179 -66.00 22.40 2.91
CA GLY A 179 -65.24 22.24 4.13
C GLY A 179 -65.61 20.95 4.84
N ARG A 180 -64.65 20.04 4.93
CA ARG A 180 -64.69 18.96 5.91
C ARG A 180 -63.87 19.44 7.10
N SER A 181 -64.59 20.16 7.97
CA SER A 181 -64.19 20.48 9.32
C SER A 181 -63.71 19.23 10.05
N GLY A 182 -62.77 19.47 10.96
CA GLY A 182 -62.00 18.45 11.64
C GLY A 182 -62.80 17.31 12.26
N VAL A 183 -62.16 16.15 12.23
CA VAL A 183 -62.39 15.07 13.18
C VAL A 183 -60.99 14.66 13.64
N ALA A 184 -60.65 15.11 14.83
CA ALA A 184 -59.66 14.45 15.66
C ALA A 184 -60.18 13.04 16.02
N GLU A 185 -59.30 12.19 16.56
CA GLU A 185 -59.53 10.77 16.92
C GLU A 185 -59.23 9.80 15.77
N SER A 186 -58.59 8.67 15.97
CA SER A 186 -58.03 8.00 17.15
C SER A 186 -57.18 6.83 16.62
N GLY A 187 -56.44 6.20 17.53
CA GLY A 187 -55.38 5.25 17.24
C GLY A 187 -55.68 4.15 16.22
N PHE A 188 -54.67 3.85 15.42
CA PHE A 188 -54.49 2.52 14.87
C PHE A 188 -53.18 1.95 15.43
N GLY A 189 -53.35 1.03 16.38
CA GLY A 189 -52.27 0.19 16.86
C GLY A 189 -51.80 -0.74 15.73
N GLY A 190 -50.51 -0.70 15.45
CA GLY A 190 -49.80 -1.65 14.62
C GLY A 190 -48.84 -2.45 15.49
N VAL A 191 -49.35 -3.58 15.96
CA VAL A 191 -48.69 -4.76 16.54
C VAL A 191 -47.17 -4.79 16.34
N VAL A 192 -46.44 -4.59 17.44
CA VAL A 192 -45.05 -5.03 17.59
C VAL A 192 -45.10 -6.54 17.71
N GLY A 193 -44.58 -7.24 16.70
CA GLY A 193 -44.32 -8.67 16.80
C GLY A 193 -43.07 -8.87 17.65
N ASP A 194 -43.23 -9.60 18.74
CA ASP A 194 -42.14 -10.14 19.54
C ASP A 194 -41.25 -11.04 18.67
N ALA A 195 -40.04 -10.55 18.39
CA ALA A 195 -38.92 -11.37 17.96
C ALA A 195 -37.84 -11.23 19.03
N GLU A 196 -37.85 -12.18 19.97
CA GLU A 196 -36.76 -12.45 20.89
C GLU A 196 -35.47 -12.66 20.08
N GLY A 197 -34.43 -11.88 20.38
CA GLY A 197 -33.16 -11.98 19.67
C GLY A 197 -32.12 -10.98 20.13
N GLU A 198 -31.52 -11.29 21.28
CA GLU A 198 -30.18 -10.86 21.72
C GLU A 198 -29.92 -9.36 21.95
N GLN A 199 -29.89 -9.02 23.25
CA GLN A 199 -29.30 -7.82 23.80
C GLN A 199 -27.81 -7.70 23.39
N MET A 200 -27.50 -6.74 22.50
CA MET A 200 -26.18 -6.12 22.49
C MET A 200 -26.30 -4.69 23.02
N ASN A 201 -25.70 -4.53 24.19
CA ASN A 201 -25.51 -3.29 24.92
C ASN A 201 -24.68 -2.30 24.10
N VAL A 202 -25.32 -1.28 23.53
CA VAL A 202 -24.62 -0.10 23.00
C VAL A 202 -25.14 1.11 23.76
N GLN A 203 -24.28 1.62 24.65
CA GLN A 203 -24.45 2.91 25.29
C GLN A 203 -24.52 4.00 24.20
N ALA A 204 -25.72 4.49 23.95
CA ALA A 204 -25.95 5.73 23.22
C ALA A 204 -26.39 6.79 24.24
N GLU A 205 -25.43 7.61 24.69
CA GLU A 205 -25.74 8.87 25.33
C GLU A 205 -26.29 9.84 24.29
N ASN A 206 -27.58 10.14 24.46
CA ASN A 206 -28.24 11.32 23.92
C ASN A 206 -27.59 12.58 24.48
N VAL A 207 -27.16 13.51 23.61
CA VAL A 207 -27.44 14.94 23.82
C VAL A 207 -27.72 15.57 22.47
N GLY A 208 -29.00 15.75 22.18
CA GLY A 208 -29.47 16.69 21.17
C GLY A 208 -29.36 18.11 21.72
N VAL A 209 -28.74 19.00 20.94
CA VAL A 209 -28.98 20.43 21.02
C VAL A 209 -29.40 20.86 19.63
N GLU A 210 -30.69 21.21 19.52
CA GLU A 210 -31.25 21.90 18.38
C GLU A 210 -30.62 23.29 18.30
N VAL A 211 -29.96 23.58 17.17
CA VAL A 211 -29.80 24.96 16.70
C VAL A 211 -30.24 24.95 15.25
N GLY A 212 -31.47 25.43 15.04
CA GLY A 212 -31.91 25.85 13.73
C GLY A 212 -31.10 27.05 13.30
N ASP A 213 -30.46 26.95 12.15
CA ASP A 213 -30.26 28.09 11.27
C ASP A 213 -30.20 27.60 9.84
N SER A 214 -31.15 28.11 9.06
CA SER A 214 -31.35 27.80 7.65
C SER A 214 -30.28 28.54 6.84
N ALA A 215 -29.08 27.98 6.78
CA ALA A 215 -28.08 28.40 5.80
C ALA A 215 -28.29 27.59 4.52
N GLN A 216 -28.84 28.23 3.49
CA GLN A 216 -28.71 27.78 2.09
C GLN A 216 -27.23 27.79 1.72
N MET A 217 -26.51 26.73 2.10
CA MET A 217 -25.20 26.44 1.57
C MET A 217 -25.42 25.86 0.18
N GLN A 218 -25.01 26.61 -0.85
CA GLN A 218 -24.81 26.10 -2.20
C GLN A 218 -24.12 24.74 -2.11
N GLU A 219 -24.55 23.77 -2.93
CA GLU A 219 -23.89 22.47 -3.13
C GLU A 219 -22.44 22.68 -3.62
N GLY A 220 -21.57 23.12 -2.72
CA GLY A 220 -20.13 23.03 -2.85
C GLY A 220 -19.75 21.59 -2.54
N GLU A 221 -19.18 20.92 -3.53
CA GLU A 221 -18.64 19.56 -3.48
C GLU A 221 -18.08 19.24 -2.09
N ARG A 222 -18.74 18.33 -1.37
CA ARG A 222 -18.29 17.91 -0.04
C ARG A 222 -16.85 17.41 -0.15
N PRO A 223 -15.88 17.99 0.59
CA PRO A 223 -14.49 17.59 0.49
C PRO A 223 -14.35 16.16 1.02
N LYS A 224 -14.01 15.24 0.11
CA LYS A 224 -13.75 13.83 0.44
C LYS A 224 -12.75 13.77 1.60
N THR A 225 -13.12 13.08 2.67
CA THR A 225 -12.30 12.76 3.84
C THR A 225 -11.25 11.70 3.48
N GLY A 226 -10.44 11.98 2.45
CA GLY A 226 -9.19 11.29 2.22
C GLY A 226 -8.16 11.70 3.28
N SER A 227 -7.35 10.74 3.73
CA SER A 227 -6.17 10.99 4.56
C SER A 227 -5.39 12.21 4.04
N TYR A 228 -4.92 13.09 4.92
CA TYR A 228 -4.18 14.30 4.56
C TYR A 228 -3.06 14.05 3.52
N ARG A 229 -2.41 12.88 3.61
CA ARG A 229 -1.39 12.44 2.65
C ARG A 229 -1.95 12.18 1.25
N THR A 230 -3.17 11.65 1.15
CA THR A 230 -3.87 11.43 -0.11
C THR A 230 -4.24 12.76 -0.76
N ARG A 231 -4.77 13.73 0.02
CA ARG A 231 -5.06 15.07 -0.50
C ARG A 231 -3.82 15.78 -1.02
N GLN A 232 -2.71 15.73 -0.27
CA GLN A 232 -1.46 16.32 -0.76
C GLN A 232 -0.95 15.66 -2.04
N ARG A 233 -1.08 14.33 -2.17
CA ARG A 233 -0.71 13.62 -3.41
C ARG A 233 -1.61 14.02 -4.58
N GLU A 234 -2.92 14.07 -4.37
CA GLU A 234 -3.88 14.47 -5.40
C GLU A 234 -3.69 15.92 -5.83
N GLU A 235 -3.42 16.84 -4.89
CA GLU A 235 -3.17 18.25 -5.20
C GLU A 235 -1.88 18.43 -6.02
N VAL A 236 -0.81 17.69 -5.68
CA VAL A 236 0.42 17.69 -6.48
C VAL A 236 0.16 17.10 -7.88
N LEU A 237 -0.59 16.01 -7.98
CA LEU A 237 -0.94 15.40 -9.26
C LEU A 237 -1.78 16.34 -10.13
N ALA A 238 -2.74 17.03 -9.54
CA ALA A 238 -3.61 17.99 -10.23
C ALA A 238 -2.81 19.20 -10.74
N ARG A 239 -1.90 19.76 -9.92
CA ARG A 239 -0.99 20.83 -10.35
C ARG A 239 -0.07 20.37 -11.46
N MET A 240 0.50 19.16 -11.37
CA MET A 240 1.30 18.58 -12.45
C MET A 240 0.49 18.44 -13.74
N LYS A 241 -0.73 17.92 -13.65
CA LYS A 241 -1.60 17.75 -14.83
C LYS A 241 -1.98 19.08 -15.48
N ALA A 242 -2.10 20.15 -14.70
CA ALA A 242 -2.37 21.50 -15.19
C ALA A 242 -1.12 22.17 -15.82
N GLU A 243 0.08 21.85 -15.33
CA GLU A 243 1.33 22.42 -15.86
C GLU A 243 1.91 21.67 -17.07
N VAL A 244 1.47 20.45 -17.34
CA VAL A 244 1.87 19.69 -18.53
C VAL A 244 1.19 20.30 -19.75
N GLN A 245 1.92 21.17 -20.45
CA GLN A 245 1.48 21.70 -21.73
C GLN A 245 1.38 20.57 -22.77
N PRO A 246 0.36 20.58 -23.65
CA PRO A 246 0.28 19.63 -24.76
C PRO A 246 1.55 19.72 -25.61
N GLY A 247 2.35 18.65 -25.65
CA GLY A 247 3.60 18.58 -26.42
C GLY A 247 4.90 18.53 -25.59
N MET A 248 4.85 18.66 -24.26
CA MET A 248 6.02 18.35 -23.44
C MET A 248 6.33 16.85 -23.47
N LYS A 249 7.60 16.49 -23.68
CA LYS A 249 8.06 15.11 -23.57
C LYS A 249 8.04 14.69 -22.10
N MET A 250 7.65 13.43 -21.84
CA MET A 250 7.55 12.88 -20.48
C MET A 250 8.88 12.99 -19.70
N GLU A 251 10.01 12.94 -20.42
CA GLU A 251 11.36 13.09 -19.88
C GLU A 251 11.59 14.46 -19.22
N ASP A 252 11.07 15.53 -19.84
CA ASP A 252 11.19 16.90 -19.33
C ASP A 252 10.34 17.08 -18.07
N VAL A 253 9.16 16.45 -18.03
CA VAL A 253 8.28 16.41 -16.85
C VAL A 253 8.98 15.70 -15.69
N HIS A 254 9.64 14.56 -15.95
CA HIS A 254 10.39 13.81 -14.94
C HIS A 254 11.64 14.58 -14.46
N ALA A 255 12.34 15.27 -15.36
CA ALA A 255 13.49 16.11 -15.01
C ALA A 255 13.07 17.26 -14.08
N ARG A 256 11.97 17.93 -14.40
CA ARG A 256 11.44 19.05 -13.60
C ARG A 256 10.94 18.58 -12.23
N LEU A 257 10.26 17.45 -12.16
CA LEU A 257 9.81 16.85 -10.89
C LEU A 257 11.00 16.52 -9.98
N ARG A 258 12.07 15.93 -10.53
CA ARG A 258 13.29 15.63 -9.78
C ARG A 258 13.94 16.90 -9.22
N ALA A 259 13.99 17.97 -10.01
CA ALA A 259 14.54 19.26 -9.56
C ALA A 259 13.70 19.88 -8.42
N GLU A 260 12.37 19.82 -8.51
CA GLU A 260 11.48 20.37 -7.47
C GLU A 260 11.58 19.58 -6.15
N VAL A 261 11.61 18.25 -6.21
CA VAL A 261 11.80 17.40 -5.01
C VAL A 261 13.15 17.69 -4.35
N GLN A 262 14.23 17.82 -5.13
CA GLN A 262 15.54 18.18 -4.61
C GLN A 262 15.55 19.57 -3.95
N ALA A 263 14.88 20.56 -4.56
CA ALA A 263 14.77 21.90 -4.01
C ALA A 263 14.03 21.90 -2.66
N ARG A 264 12.94 21.13 -2.53
CA ARG A 264 12.19 20.99 -1.27
C ARG A 264 12.99 20.29 -0.19
N LEU A 265 13.74 19.24 -0.54
CA LEU A 265 14.62 18.55 0.40
C LEU A 265 15.72 19.49 0.93
N LYS A 266 16.29 20.32 0.05
CA LYS A 266 17.28 21.32 0.44
C LYS A 266 16.69 22.40 1.35
N ALA A 267 15.52 22.95 0.99
CA ALA A 267 14.82 23.96 1.79
C ALA A 267 14.28 23.45 3.12
N GLY A 268 14.11 22.13 3.28
CA GLY A 268 13.74 21.48 4.54
C GLY A 268 14.94 21.18 5.45
N ALA A 269 16.15 21.10 4.90
CA ALA A 269 17.38 20.88 5.67
C ALA A 269 17.92 22.16 6.34
N ASP A 270 17.51 23.33 5.84
CA ASP A 270 17.91 24.65 6.36
C ASP A 270 16.95 25.17 7.46
N ARG A 271 15.95 24.40 7.89
CA ARG A 271 15.02 24.73 9.00
C ARG A 271 15.27 23.85 10.21
#